data_AF-A0A7K3PRX6-F1
#
_entry.id   AF-A0A7K3PRX6-F1
#
_cell.length_a   1.000
_cell.length_b   1.000
_cell.length_c   1.000
_cell.angle_alpha   90.00
_cell.angle_beta   90.00
_cell.angle_gamma   90.00
#
_symmetry.space_group_name_H-M   'P 1'
#
loop_
_entity.id
_entity.type
_entity.pdbx_description
1 polymer ?
#
loop_
_entity_poly.entity_id
_entity_poly.type
_entity_poly.pdbx_seq_one_letter_code
_entity_poly.pdbx_strand_id
1 'polypeptide(L)'
;RAVSRRHGLRVSFAPAVLGQGVGNGGHLHLSAWRGGTNLHAGGAGRYGMTPEAESFVAGVLGRLPALTAMTAPSPASRLRLRPSQWAGVFTAWGRETREAALRIVTGTAGIRDRAANLEVKPVDLAANPYLALASVIAAGLDGLASSAPLPEEITGDPALLDPADAAARGVRRLPVTLAESVAAFRADEVLRTALGPVLADAVVAVRLGEAGAVEGLDDEGVAAAYRWKY
;
A
#
# COMPACT_ATOMS: atom_id res chain seq x y z
N ARG A 1 -14.43 -18.13 0.91
CA ARG A 1 -13.94 -19.53 1.11
C ARG A 1 -15.05 -20.54 1.41
N ALA A 2 -15.89 -20.34 2.43
CA ALA A 2 -16.91 -21.32 2.83
C ALA A 2 -17.95 -21.60 1.74
N VAL A 3 -18.48 -20.55 1.09
CA VAL A 3 -19.43 -20.69 -0.03
C VAL A 3 -18.82 -21.46 -1.19
N SER A 4 -17.62 -21.10 -1.66
CA SER A 4 -16.93 -21.81 -2.75
C SER A 4 -16.81 -23.31 -2.49
N ARG A 5 -16.43 -23.71 -1.26
CA ARG A 5 -16.34 -25.12 -0.88
C ARG A 5 -17.68 -25.85 -0.99
N ARG A 6 -18.80 -25.20 -0.64
CA ARG A 6 -20.14 -25.78 -0.78
C ARG A 6 -20.52 -26.07 -2.24
N HIS A 7 -19.87 -25.41 -3.19
CA HIS A 7 -20.07 -25.62 -4.63
C HIS A 7 -18.98 -26.48 -5.29
N GLY A 8 -18.13 -27.18 -4.51
CA GLY A 8 -17.04 -27.98 -5.06
C GLY A 8 -15.90 -27.15 -5.66
N LEU A 9 -15.85 -25.85 -5.38
CA LEU A 9 -14.84 -24.92 -5.88
C LEU A 9 -13.80 -24.60 -4.81
N ARG A 10 -12.57 -24.35 -5.26
CA ARG A 10 -11.49 -23.78 -4.43
C ARG A 10 -11.27 -22.33 -4.83
N VAL A 11 -11.15 -21.45 -3.83
CA VAL A 11 -10.82 -20.04 -4.03
C VAL A 11 -9.47 -19.76 -3.42
N SER A 12 -8.72 -18.88 -4.06
CA SER A 12 -7.45 -18.35 -3.59
C SER A 12 -7.54 -16.85 -3.41
N PHE A 13 -6.95 -16.35 -2.33
CA PHE A 13 -6.72 -14.92 -2.13
C PHE A 13 -5.23 -14.58 -2.24
N ALA A 14 -4.42 -15.47 -2.82
CA ALA A 14 -2.99 -15.24 -2.95
C ALA A 14 -2.74 -14.00 -3.82
N PRO A 15 -1.72 -13.18 -3.48
CA PRO A 15 -1.41 -11.99 -4.27
C PRO A 15 -1.17 -12.31 -5.74
N ALA A 16 -0.55 -13.46 -6.03
CA ALA A 16 -0.44 -14.02 -7.37
C ALA A 16 -0.73 -15.53 -7.34
N VAL A 17 -1.53 -15.99 -8.30
CA VAL A 17 -1.87 -17.42 -8.48
C VAL A 17 -0.93 -18.10 -9.49
N LEU A 18 -0.40 -17.33 -10.44
CA LEU A 18 0.57 -17.73 -11.45
C LEU A 18 1.82 -16.85 -11.31
N GLY A 19 2.97 -17.30 -11.81
CA GLY A 19 4.21 -16.53 -11.78
C GLY A 19 4.14 -15.24 -12.61
N GLN A 20 3.23 -15.18 -13.58
CA GLN A 20 3.02 -14.04 -14.47
C GLN A 20 1.52 -13.69 -14.56
N GLY A 21 1.23 -12.45 -14.97
CA GLY A 21 -0.14 -11.94 -15.13
C GLY A 21 -0.61 -11.09 -13.96
N VAL A 22 -1.91 -10.75 -13.98
CA VAL A 22 -2.53 -9.86 -12.99
C VAL A 22 -2.81 -10.60 -11.68
N GLY A 23 -2.42 -9.98 -10.57
CA GLY A 23 -2.61 -10.51 -9.22
C GLY A 23 -3.89 -10.04 -8.51
N ASN A 24 -4.14 -10.57 -7.31
CA ASN A 24 -5.24 -10.17 -6.44
C ASN A 24 -4.79 -9.03 -5.49
N GLY A 25 -5.40 -7.86 -5.62
CA GLY A 25 -5.23 -6.75 -4.69
C GLY A 25 -6.23 -6.73 -3.55
N GLY A 26 -5.90 -6.00 -2.50
CA GLY A 26 -6.77 -5.74 -1.36
C GLY A 26 -6.71 -4.26 -0.98
N HIS A 27 -7.05 -3.37 -1.91
CA HIS A 27 -6.88 -1.93 -1.73
C HIS A 27 -7.57 -1.44 -0.45
N LEU A 28 -6.87 -0.62 0.32
CA LEU A 28 -7.42 -0.04 1.55
C LEU A 28 -7.97 1.34 1.24
N HIS A 29 -9.26 1.53 1.51
CA HIS A 29 -9.90 2.83 1.47
C HIS A 29 -10.06 3.34 2.90
N LEU A 30 -9.54 4.53 3.19
CA LEU A 30 -9.65 5.16 4.50
C LEU A 30 -9.96 6.65 4.37
N SER A 31 -10.73 7.15 5.32
CA SER A 31 -11.03 8.58 5.45
C SER A 31 -10.74 9.01 6.89
N ALA A 32 -10.07 10.16 7.04
CA ALA A 32 -9.85 10.79 8.33
C ALA A 32 -11.01 11.74 8.66
N TRP A 33 -11.52 11.66 9.89
CA TRP A 33 -12.65 12.47 10.35
C TRP A 33 -12.32 13.20 11.63
N ARG A 34 -12.79 14.44 11.76
CA ARG A 34 -12.70 15.22 12.99
C ARG A 34 -13.99 15.98 13.23
N GLY A 35 -14.57 15.82 14.42
CA GLY A 35 -15.80 16.52 14.79
C GLY A 35 -16.98 16.26 13.85
N GLY A 36 -17.05 15.06 13.24
CA GLY A 36 -18.10 14.72 12.26
C GLY A 36 -17.83 15.21 10.82
N THR A 37 -16.70 15.87 10.57
CA THR A 37 -16.31 16.33 9.23
C THR A 37 -15.22 15.43 8.64
N ASN A 38 -15.41 15.00 7.40
CA ASN A 38 -14.40 14.29 6.63
C ASN A 38 -13.31 15.26 6.17
N LEU A 39 -12.06 15.00 6.54
CA LEU A 39 -10.93 15.87 6.24
C LEU A 39 -10.54 15.85 4.76
N HIS A 40 -10.91 14.80 4.00
CA HIS A 40 -10.62 14.69 2.57
C HIS A 40 -11.58 15.48 1.67
N ALA A 41 -12.54 16.22 2.25
CA ALA A 41 -13.49 17.05 1.54
C ALA A 41 -13.69 18.40 2.24
N GLY A 42 -14.25 19.38 1.51
CA GLY A 42 -14.64 20.69 2.07
C GLY A 42 -13.48 21.62 2.45
N GLY A 43 -12.23 21.24 2.20
CA GLY A 43 -11.05 22.09 2.40
C GLY A 43 -10.67 22.91 1.17
N ALA A 44 -9.71 23.81 1.35
CA ALA A 44 -9.16 24.67 0.29
C ALA A 44 -7.97 24.06 -0.47
N GLY A 45 -7.49 22.89 -0.04
CA GLY A 45 -6.38 22.17 -0.67
C GLY A 45 -6.79 21.41 -1.92
N ARG A 46 -5.85 20.62 -2.45
CA ARG A 46 -6.07 19.88 -3.70
C ARG A 46 -7.29 18.97 -3.58
N TYR A 47 -8.16 19.06 -4.58
CA TYR A 47 -9.36 18.22 -4.68
C TYR A 47 -10.35 18.35 -3.52
N GLY A 48 -10.30 19.47 -2.79
CA GLY A 48 -11.15 19.72 -1.64
C GLY A 48 -10.61 19.11 -0.35
N MET A 49 -9.36 18.63 -0.32
CA MET A 49 -8.72 18.21 0.92
C MET A 49 -8.49 19.41 1.84
N THR A 50 -8.61 19.18 3.15
CA THR A 50 -8.07 20.10 4.16
C THR A 50 -6.54 20.03 4.19
N PRO A 51 -5.84 21.04 4.73
CA PRO A 51 -4.38 20.95 4.95
C PRO A 51 -3.99 19.70 5.76
N GLU A 52 -4.83 19.32 6.73
CA GLU A 52 -4.65 18.11 7.52
C GLU A 52 -4.74 16.85 6.67
N ALA A 53 -5.75 16.73 5.80
CA ALA A 53 -5.81 15.59 4.89
C ALA A 53 -4.62 15.53 3.93
N GLU A 54 -4.11 16.67 3.45
CA GLU A 54 -2.88 16.67 2.65
C GLU A 54 -1.69 16.14 3.45
N SER A 55 -1.50 16.59 4.70
CA SER A 55 -0.44 16.08 5.57
C SER A 55 -0.60 14.61 5.93
N PHE A 56 -1.84 14.13 6.13
CA PHE A 56 -2.10 12.70 6.33
C PHE A 56 -1.65 11.88 5.11
N VAL A 57 -2.02 12.32 3.89
CA VAL A 57 -1.61 11.64 2.65
C VAL A 57 -0.09 11.69 2.48
N ALA A 58 0.56 12.81 2.83
CA ALA A 58 2.01 12.95 2.77
C ALA A 58 2.72 11.96 3.71
N GLY A 59 2.22 11.78 4.92
CA GLY A 59 2.74 10.80 5.88
C GLY A 59 2.66 9.36 5.36
N VAL A 60 1.50 8.98 4.79
CA VAL A 60 1.35 7.65 4.16
C VAL A 60 2.28 7.50 2.96
N LEU A 61 2.37 8.53 2.10
CA LEU A 61 3.21 8.53 0.89
C LEU A 61 4.69 8.31 1.23
N GLY A 62 5.20 9.05 2.20
CA GLY A 62 6.61 9.00 2.61
C GLY A 62 7.02 7.65 3.20
N ARG A 63 6.06 6.90 3.76
CA ARG A 63 6.31 5.61 4.42
C ARG A 63 5.89 4.40 3.59
N LEU A 64 5.44 4.59 2.35
CA LEU A 64 5.04 3.48 1.47
C LEU A 64 6.08 2.34 1.40
N PRO A 65 7.40 2.59 1.26
CA PRO A 65 8.37 1.50 1.24
C PRO A 65 8.32 0.63 2.49
N ALA A 66 8.29 1.24 3.68
CA ALA A 66 8.22 0.53 4.96
C ALA A 66 6.85 -0.16 5.16
N LEU A 67 5.76 0.48 4.71
CA LEU A 67 4.40 -0.06 4.81
C LEU A 67 4.26 -1.41 4.08
N THR A 68 5.01 -1.64 3.00
CA THR A 68 4.94 -2.91 2.24
C THR A 68 5.26 -4.15 3.07
N ALA A 69 6.02 -4.05 4.17
CA ALA A 69 6.28 -5.17 5.09
C ALA A 69 5.01 -5.65 5.82
N MET A 70 3.96 -4.83 5.88
CA MET A 70 2.66 -5.13 6.48
C MET A 70 1.57 -5.26 5.43
N THR A 71 1.61 -4.46 4.36
CA THR A 71 0.54 -4.38 3.35
C THR A 71 0.71 -5.36 2.19
N ALA A 72 1.94 -5.80 1.92
CA ALA A 72 2.26 -6.73 0.85
C ALA A 72 3.30 -7.77 1.35
N PRO A 73 2.97 -8.53 2.42
CA PRO A 73 3.98 -9.15 3.29
C PRO A 73 4.46 -10.53 2.82
N SER A 74 3.97 -11.06 1.70
CA SER A 74 4.23 -12.43 1.25
C SER A 74 5.27 -12.46 0.13
N PRO A 75 6.05 -13.54 -0.03
CA PRO A 75 6.89 -13.69 -1.22
C PRO A 75 6.09 -13.64 -2.52
N ALA A 76 4.82 -14.07 -2.52
CA ALA A 76 3.95 -13.95 -3.69
C ALA A 76 3.49 -12.50 -3.96
N SER A 77 3.56 -11.60 -2.97
CA SER A 77 3.20 -10.18 -3.13
C SER A 77 4.06 -9.50 -4.19
N ARG A 78 5.35 -9.82 -4.26
CA ARG A 78 6.27 -9.25 -5.28
C ARG A 78 5.83 -9.57 -6.72
N LEU A 79 5.19 -10.72 -6.92
CA LEU A 79 4.73 -11.16 -8.24
C LEU A 79 3.58 -10.29 -8.75
N ARG A 80 2.74 -9.79 -7.83
CA ARG A 80 1.67 -8.82 -8.10
C ARG A 80 2.20 -7.40 -8.26
N LEU A 81 3.16 -7.00 -7.41
CA LEU A 81 3.72 -5.65 -7.42
C LEU A 81 4.62 -5.47 -8.65
N ARG A 82 4.02 -5.36 -9.84
CA ARG A 82 4.71 -5.03 -11.10
C ARG A 82 4.18 -3.72 -11.68
N PRO A 83 5.02 -2.95 -12.41
CA PRO A 83 4.57 -1.75 -13.11
C PRO A 83 3.40 -2.04 -14.07
N SER A 84 2.54 -1.03 -14.26
CA SER A 84 1.46 -1.04 -15.25
C SER A 84 0.46 -2.21 -15.10
N GLN A 85 0.25 -2.67 -13.87
CA GLN A 85 -0.76 -3.67 -13.49
C GLN A 85 -1.69 -3.15 -12.39
N TRP A 86 -1.85 -1.83 -12.27
CA TRP A 86 -2.70 -1.18 -11.27
C TRP A 86 -2.31 -1.48 -9.81
N ALA A 87 -1.15 -2.07 -9.54
CA ALA A 87 -0.69 -2.40 -8.20
C ALA A 87 -0.16 -1.20 -7.40
N GLY A 88 0.14 -0.07 -8.07
CA GLY A 88 0.61 1.14 -7.40
C GLY A 88 2.01 0.99 -6.81
N VAL A 89 2.99 0.77 -7.68
CA VAL A 89 4.33 0.30 -7.29
C VAL A 89 5.39 1.39 -7.18
N PHE A 90 4.99 2.66 -7.24
CA PHE A 90 5.87 3.81 -7.10
C PHE A 90 5.40 4.72 -5.96
N THR A 91 6.31 5.45 -5.31
CA THR A 91 6.00 6.50 -4.34
C THR A 91 5.37 7.72 -5.02
N ALA A 92 4.15 7.53 -5.50
CA ALA A 92 3.37 8.48 -6.26
C ALA A 92 1.94 8.51 -5.73
N TRP A 93 1.36 9.71 -5.73
CA TRP A 93 -0.04 9.93 -5.44
C TRP A 93 -0.68 10.76 -6.56
N GLY A 94 -2.00 10.66 -6.70
CA GLY A 94 -2.74 11.55 -7.61
C GLY A 94 -4.24 11.32 -7.54
N ARG A 95 -5.02 12.23 -8.13
CA ARG A 95 -6.46 12.04 -8.28
C ARG A 95 -6.76 11.12 -9.44
N GLU A 96 -7.52 10.06 -9.15
CA GLU A 96 -7.98 9.11 -10.17
C GLU A 96 -6.86 8.41 -10.98
N THR A 97 -5.59 8.63 -10.62
CA THR A 97 -4.40 8.00 -11.18
C THR A 97 -4.33 6.53 -10.81
N ARG A 98 -4.76 5.64 -11.71
CA ARG A 98 -4.83 4.19 -11.44
C ARG A 98 -3.49 3.52 -11.25
N GLU A 99 -2.37 4.12 -11.64
CA GLU A 99 -1.03 3.55 -11.46
C GLU A 99 -0.27 4.12 -10.26
N ALA A 100 -0.80 5.16 -9.61
CA ALA A 100 -0.25 5.68 -8.37
C ALA A 100 -0.43 4.68 -7.21
N ALA A 101 0.46 4.73 -6.22
CA ALA A 101 0.31 3.95 -4.99
C ALA A 101 -0.84 4.48 -4.12
N LEU A 102 -0.99 5.80 -4.09
CA LEU A 102 -2.04 6.50 -3.38
C LEU A 102 -2.98 7.19 -4.36
N ARG A 103 -4.28 6.91 -4.24
CA ARG A 103 -5.29 7.54 -5.08
C ARG A 103 -6.27 8.32 -4.22
N ILE A 104 -6.45 9.60 -4.53
CA ILE A 104 -7.53 10.39 -3.92
C ILE A 104 -8.81 10.10 -4.67
N VAL A 105 -9.80 9.58 -3.94
CA VAL A 105 -11.15 9.31 -4.42
C VAL A 105 -12.06 10.40 -3.86
N THR A 106 -12.57 11.29 -4.70
CA THR A 106 -13.41 12.42 -4.25
C THR A 106 -14.87 12.04 -4.02
N GLY A 107 -15.30 10.89 -4.56
CA GLY A 107 -16.69 10.45 -4.52
C GLY A 107 -17.59 11.15 -5.53
N THR A 108 -18.82 10.63 -5.68
CA THR A 108 -19.81 11.17 -6.60
C THR A 108 -20.28 12.56 -6.16
N ALA A 109 -20.64 13.42 -7.12
CA ALA A 109 -21.24 14.71 -6.83
C ALA A 109 -22.47 14.56 -5.91
N GLY A 110 -22.61 15.46 -4.94
CA GLY A 110 -23.67 15.42 -3.93
C GLY A 110 -23.40 14.55 -2.71
N ILE A 111 -22.33 13.75 -2.70
CA ILE A 111 -21.94 12.90 -1.55
C ILE A 111 -20.45 12.99 -1.20
N ARG A 112 -19.72 13.96 -1.75
CA ARG A 112 -18.25 14.05 -1.62
C ARG A 112 -17.81 14.25 -0.17
N ASP A 113 -18.58 15.02 0.59
CA ASP A 113 -18.43 15.25 2.02
C ASP A 113 -18.37 13.94 2.83
N ARG A 114 -19.07 12.89 2.39
CA ARG A 114 -19.09 11.58 3.07
C ARG A 114 -18.28 10.48 2.37
N ALA A 115 -18.11 10.58 1.05
CA ALA A 115 -17.50 9.53 0.24
C ALA A 115 -16.02 9.76 -0.06
N ALA A 116 -15.49 10.98 0.13
CA ALA A 116 -14.09 11.27 -0.14
C ALA A 116 -13.17 10.43 0.75
N ASN A 117 -12.16 9.79 0.14
CA ASN A 117 -11.23 8.92 0.85
C ASN A 117 -9.88 8.80 0.12
N LEU A 118 -8.89 8.32 0.86
CA LEU A 118 -7.61 7.88 0.35
C LEU A 118 -7.67 6.37 0.07
N GLU A 119 -7.30 5.97 -1.14
CA GLU A 119 -7.07 4.57 -1.49
C GLU A 119 -5.58 4.26 -1.52
N VAL A 120 -5.17 3.25 -0.74
CA VAL A 120 -3.82 2.69 -0.71
C VAL A 120 -3.81 1.40 -1.52
N LYS A 121 -3.10 1.41 -2.64
CA LYS A 121 -3.09 0.35 -3.65
C LYS A 121 -2.02 -0.75 -3.47
N PRO A 122 -0.81 -0.48 -2.92
CA PRO A 122 0.19 -1.53 -2.68
C PRO A 122 -0.18 -2.37 -1.44
N VAL A 123 -1.37 -2.95 -1.48
CA VAL A 123 -1.96 -3.83 -0.47
C VAL A 123 -2.52 -5.05 -1.17
N ASP A 124 -2.24 -6.23 -0.63
CA ASP A 124 -2.82 -7.49 -1.08
C ASP A 124 -3.41 -8.30 0.08
N LEU A 125 -4.09 -9.39 -0.28
CA LEU A 125 -4.90 -10.16 0.67
C LEU A 125 -4.07 -11.18 1.48
N ALA A 126 -2.73 -11.17 1.34
CA ALA A 126 -1.83 -11.82 2.29
C ALA A 126 -1.60 -10.96 3.55
N ALA A 127 -1.92 -9.66 3.49
CA ALA A 127 -1.81 -8.75 4.61
C ALA A 127 -2.72 -9.17 5.78
N ASN A 128 -2.19 -9.08 7.00
CA ASN A 128 -3.04 -9.07 8.19
C ASN A 128 -3.78 -7.72 8.22
N PRO A 129 -5.12 -7.69 8.14
CA PRO A 129 -5.87 -6.45 7.99
C PRO A 129 -5.69 -5.50 9.18
N TYR A 130 -5.47 -6.02 10.39
CA TYR A 130 -5.24 -5.20 11.58
C TYR A 130 -3.88 -4.51 11.52
N LEU A 131 -2.83 -5.25 11.14
CA LEU A 131 -1.48 -4.69 11.01
C LEU A 131 -1.41 -3.67 9.87
N ALA A 132 -1.98 -4.01 8.71
CA ALA A 132 -1.99 -3.12 7.56
C ALA A 132 -2.72 -1.81 7.89
N LEU A 133 -3.93 -1.89 8.47
CA LEU A 133 -4.70 -0.70 8.83
C LEU A 133 -4.01 0.12 9.93
N ALA A 134 -3.51 -0.51 10.99
CA ALA A 134 -2.82 0.19 12.08
C ALA A 134 -1.57 0.92 11.59
N SER A 135 -0.76 0.28 10.75
CA SER A 135 0.45 0.91 10.19
C SER A 135 0.14 2.07 9.24
N VAL A 136 -0.90 1.94 8.40
CA VAL A 136 -1.32 3.05 7.52
C VAL A 136 -1.84 4.24 8.34
N ILE A 137 -2.64 3.98 9.40
CA ILE A 137 -3.11 5.02 10.31
C ILE A 137 -1.91 5.70 11.00
N ALA A 138 -0.96 4.93 11.53
CA ALA A 138 0.23 5.48 12.18
C ALA A 138 1.04 6.39 11.24
N ALA A 139 1.25 5.97 9.99
CA ALA A 139 1.92 6.78 8.98
C ALA A 139 1.17 8.10 8.68
N GLY A 140 -0.16 8.04 8.55
CA GLY A 140 -0.95 9.24 8.32
C GLY A 140 -1.03 10.18 9.53
N LEU A 141 -1.10 9.65 10.74
CA LEU A 141 -1.07 10.44 11.98
C LEU A 141 0.28 11.15 12.17
N ASP A 142 1.38 10.49 11.81
CA ASP A 142 2.71 11.10 11.82
C ASP A 142 2.82 12.24 10.80
N GLY A 143 2.25 12.05 9.60
CA GLY A 143 2.10 13.12 8.61
C GLY A 143 1.35 14.33 9.16
N LEU A 144 0.23 14.11 9.85
CA LEU A 144 -0.52 15.15 10.55
C LEU A 144 0.32 15.86 11.61
N ALA A 145 0.99 15.10 12.48
CA ALA A 145 1.78 15.64 13.59
C ALA A 145 2.96 16.50 13.10
N SER A 146 3.59 16.09 12.00
CA SER A 146 4.71 16.82 11.39
C SER A 146 4.28 17.91 10.41
N SER A 147 2.97 18.07 10.17
CA SER A 147 2.45 18.96 9.11
C SER A 147 3.14 18.71 7.76
N ALA A 148 3.34 17.42 7.44
CA ALA A 148 4.12 17.02 6.28
C ALA A 148 3.55 17.64 4.98
N PRO A 149 4.40 18.26 4.13
CA PRO A 149 3.95 18.80 2.87
C PRO A 149 3.70 17.66 1.87
N LEU A 150 2.49 17.62 1.30
CA LEU A 150 2.19 16.67 0.23
C LEU A 150 2.81 17.18 -1.08
N PRO A 151 3.75 16.44 -1.71
CA PRO A 151 4.43 16.87 -2.94
C PRO A 151 3.45 17.01 -4.11
N GLU A 152 3.91 17.54 -5.24
CA GLU A 152 3.11 17.58 -6.46
C GLU A 152 2.60 16.19 -6.85
N GLU A 153 1.39 16.15 -7.40
CA GLU A 153 0.79 14.89 -7.82
C GLU A 153 1.46 14.33 -9.09
N ILE A 154 1.28 13.04 -9.29
CA ILE A 154 1.64 12.36 -10.53
C ILE A 154 0.36 12.03 -11.31
N THR A 155 0.30 12.50 -12.55
CA THR A 155 -0.73 12.16 -13.54
C THR A 155 -0.21 11.10 -14.49
N GLY A 156 -1.05 10.16 -14.91
CA GLY A 156 -0.65 9.09 -15.83
C GLY A 156 0.06 7.93 -15.13
N ASP A 157 0.84 7.15 -15.88
CA ASP A 157 1.61 6.02 -15.33
C ASP A 157 3.00 6.49 -14.87
N PRO A 158 3.34 6.41 -13.57
CA PRO A 158 4.66 6.76 -13.07
C PRO A 158 5.80 5.95 -13.71
N ALA A 159 5.52 4.76 -14.25
CA ALA A 159 6.51 3.93 -14.95
C ALA A 159 6.98 4.54 -16.28
N LEU A 160 6.22 5.47 -16.85
CA LEU A 160 6.53 6.14 -18.12
C LEU A 160 7.30 7.46 -17.94
N LEU A 161 7.55 7.86 -16.69
CA LEU A 161 8.38 9.04 -16.41
C LEU A 161 9.84 8.76 -16.79
N ASP A 162 10.51 9.78 -17.30
CA ASP A 162 11.96 9.75 -17.44
C ASP A 162 12.61 9.52 -16.06
N PRO A 163 13.65 8.67 -15.94
CA PRO A 163 14.27 8.39 -14.63
C PRO A 163 14.78 9.62 -13.88
N ALA A 164 15.28 10.64 -14.57
CA ALA A 164 15.76 11.87 -13.94
C ALA A 164 14.58 12.73 -13.44
N ASP A 165 13.49 12.84 -14.22
CA ASP A 165 12.27 13.53 -13.78
C ASP A 165 11.60 12.81 -12.60
N ALA A 166 11.49 11.47 -12.68
CA ALA A 166 10.97 10.66 -11.58
C ALA A 166 11.77 10.88 -10.29
N ALA A 167 13.10 10.87 -10.37
CA ALA A 167 13.97 11.12 -9.22
C ALA A 167 13.80 12.54 -8.66
N ALA A 168 13.76 13.55 -9.53
CA ALA A 168 13.57 14.96 -9.13
C ALA A 168 12.23 15.18 -8.41
N ARG A 169 11.19 14.43 -8.79
CA ARG A 169 9.84 14.47 -8.19
C ARG A 169 9.66 13.52 -7.02
N GLY A 170 10.71 12.81 -6.59
CA GLY A 170 10.64 11.85 -5.48
C GLY A 170 9.85 10.58 -5.80
N VAL A 171 9.60 10.29 -7.07
CA VAL A 171 8.95 9.06 -7.54
C VAL A 171 9.98 7.94 -7.58
N ARG A 172 9.84 6.97 -6.68
CA ARG A 172 10.76 5.84 -6.52
C ARG A 172 9.99 4.54 -6.56
N ARG A 173 10.63 3.50 -7.09
CA ARG A 173 10.09 2.15 -7.06
C ARG A 173 9.96 1.67 -5.61
N LEU A 174 8.79 1.11 -5.24
CA LEU A 174 8.61 0.42 -3.96
C LEU A 174 9.48 -0.84 -3.89
N PRO A 175 9.73 -1.40 -2.69
CA PRO A 175 10.46 -2.66 -2.54
C PRO A 175 9.97 -3.76 -3.49
N VAL A 176 10.91 -4.47 -4.11
CA VAL A 176 10.65 -5.62 -5.00
C VAL A 176 10.91 -6.97 -4.32
N THR A 177 11.52 -6.95 -3.14
CA THR A 177 11.74 -8.13 -2.31
C THR A 177 11.27 -7.91 -0.88
N LEU A 178 10.97 -9.00 -0.16
CA LEU A 178 10.67 -8.92 1.28
C LEU A 178 11.87 -8.37 2.06
N ALA A 179 13.10 -8.71 1.67
CA ALA A 179 14.31 -8.20 2.30
C ALA A 179 14.40 -6.67 2.22
N GLU A 180 14.09 -6.08 1.05
CA GLU A 180 14.01 -4.62 0.89
C GLU A 180 12.88 -3.99 1.72
N SER A 181 11.70 -4.63 1.77
CA SER A 181 10.59 -4.14 2.61
C SER A 181 10.94 -4.14 4.09
N VAL A 182 11.65 -5.18 4.55
CA VAL A 182 12.15 -5.31 5.92
C VAL A 182 13.22 -4.27 6.20
N ALA A 183 14.13 -4.00 5.26
CA ALA A 183 15.14 -2.97 5.41
C ALA A 183 14.49 -1.58 5.56
N ALA A 184 13.50 -1.27 4.72
CA ALA A 184 12.73 -0.03 4.82
C ALA A 184 11.96 0.06 6.15
N PHE A 185 11.29 -1.01 6.58
CA PHE A 185 10.58 -1.06 7.86
C PHE A 185 11.51 -0.92 9.07
N ARG A 186 12.70 -1.53 9.04
CA ARG A 186 13.69 -1.40 10.11
C ARG A 186 14.16 0.04 10.31
N ALA A 187 14.25 0.81 9.23
CA ALA A 187 14.64 2.21 9.24
C ALA A 187 13.49 3.16 9.62
N ASP A 188 12.25 2.67 9.74
CA ASP A 188 11.07 3.47 10.04
C ASP A 188 10.72 3.42 11.53
N GLU A 189 11.23 4.37 12.31
CA GLU A 189 11.01 4.42 13.76
C GLU A 189 9.53 4.62 14.14
N VAL A 190 8.77 5.34 13.32
CA VAL A 190 7.34 5.62 13.58
C VAL A 190 6.54 4.33 13.51
N LEU A 191 6.69 3.55 12.43
CA LEU A 191 5.98 2.29 12.27
C LEU A 191 6.44 1.25 13.30
N ARG A 192 7.74 1.22 13.62
CA ARG A 192 8.26 0.33 14.68
C ARG A 192 7.71 0.68 16.05
N THR A 193 7.64 1.97 16.38
CA THR A 193 7.08 2.46 17.64
C THR A 193 5.59 2.14 17.73
N ALA A 194 4.84 2.36 16.63
CA ALA A 194 3.41 2.08 16.57
C ALA A 194 3.06 0.60 16.79
N LEU A 195 3.91 -0.33 16.34
CA LEU A 195 3.73 -1.76 16.57
C LEU A 195 4.26 -2.23 17.94
N GLY A 196 5.20 -1.49 18.52
CA GLY A 196 5.96 -1.92 19.68
C GLY A 196 7.02 -2.99 19.33
N PRO A 197 8.03 -3.18 20.20
CA PRO A 197 9.23 -3.95 19.86
C PRO A 197 8.92 -5.42 19.54
N VAL A 198 8.08 -6.08 20.34
CA VAL A 198 7.75 -7.51 20.16
C VAL A 198 7.12 -7.79 18.80
N LEU A 199 6.13 -6.98 18.40
CA LEU A 199 5.42 -7.17 17.14
C LEU A 199 6.26 -6.73 15.95
N ALA A 200 7.03 -5.65 16.09
CA ALA A 200 7.98 -5.22 15.06
C ALA A 200 9.03 -6.31 14.76
N ASP A 201 9.60 -6.93 15.80
CA ASP A 201 10.57 -8.00 15.63
C ASP A 201 9.94 -9.26 15.03
N ALA A 202 8.71 -9.60 15.41
CA ALA A 202 7.96 -10.71 14.81
C ALA A 202 7.68 -10.47 13.32
N VAL A 203 7.31 -9.25 12.92
CA VAL A 203 7.13 -8.88 11.50
C VAL A 203 8.44 -9.10 10.73
N VAL A 204 9.56 -8.61 11.26
CA VAL A 204 10.88 -8.79 10.64
C VAL A 204 11.24 -10.27 10.52
N ALA A 205 11.14 -11.04 11.60
CA ALA A 205 11.54 -12.44 11.63
C ALA A 205 10.71 -13.30 10.66
N VAL A 206 9.38 -13.11 10.64
CA VAL A 206 8.50 -13.85 9.74
C VAL A 206 8.83 -13.55 8.27
N ARG A 207 9.04 -12.28 7.92
CA ARG A 207 9.27 -11.86 6.52
C ARG A 207 10.60 -12.39 5.99
N LEU A 208 11.64 -12.36 6.82
CA LEU A 208 12.93 -12.94 6.47
C LEU A 208 12.87 -14.46 6.38
N GLY A 209 12.14 -15.12 7.28
CA GLY A 209 11.91 -16.56 7.21
C GLY A 209 11.14 -16.99 5.96
N GLU A 210 10.08 -16.25 5.60
CA GLU A 210 9.31 -16.51 4.37
C GLU A 210 10.13 -16.23 3.10
N ALA A 211 11.01 -15.21 3.12
CA ALA A 211 11.93 -14.95 2.02
C ALA A 211 12.92 -16.11 1.83
N GLY A 212 13.54 -16.60 2.91
CA GLY A 212 14.45 -17.75 2.86
C GLY A 212 13.76 -19.05 2.42
N ALA A 213 12.50 -19.25 2.81
CA ALA A 213 11.74 -20.46 2.45
C ALA A 213 11.46 -20.60 0.94
N VAL A 214 11.67 -19.56 0.14
CA VAL A 214 11.53 -19.59 -1.32
C VAL A 214 12.80 -19.17 -2.06
N GLU A 215 13.93 -19.11 -1.36
CA GLU A 215 15.21 -18.81 -1.99
C GLU A 215 15.51 -19.83 -3.10
N GLY A 216 15.96 -19.34 -4.26
CA GLY A 216 16.24 -20.16 -5.44
C GLY A 216 15.00 -20.59 -6.25
N LEU A 217 13.78 -20.31 -5.80
CA LEU A 217 12.58 -20.54 -6.62
C LEU A 217 12.41 -19.41 -7.65
N ASP A 218 12.00 -19.79 -8.86
CA ASP A 218 11.54 -18.85 -9.87
C ASP A 218 10.12 -18.32 -9.54
N ASP A 219 9.61 -17.41 -10.38
CA ASP A 219 8.30 -16.79 -10.16
C ASP A 219 7.16 -17.81 -10.12
N GLU A 220 7.20 -18.85 -10.96
CA GLU A 220 6.17 -19.88 -10.98
C GLU A 220 6.25 -20.79 -9.75
N GLY A 221 7.47 -21.12 -9.29
CA GLY A 221 7.72 -21.84 -8.05
C GLY A 221 7.22 -21.08 -6.83
N VAL A 222 7.47 -19.77 -6.74
CA VAL A 222 6.90 -18.92 -5.68
C VAL A 222 5.37 -18.91 -5.74
N ALA A 223 4.78 -18.72 -6.93
CA ALA A 223 3.33 -18.76 -7.08
C ALA A 223 2.75 -20.13 -6.69
N ALA A 224 3.40 -21.24 -7.06
CA ALA A 224 2.99 -22.59 -6.66
C ALA A 224 3.01 -22.77 -5.13
N ALA A 225 4.05 -22.27 -4.46
CA ALA A 225 4.19 -22.38 -3.01
C ALA A 225 3.12 -21.61 -2.23
N TYR A 226 2.52 -20.56 -2.80
CA TYR A 226 1.61 -19.65 -2.09
C TYR A 226 0.18 -19.58 -2.63
N ARG A 227 -0.11 -20.02 -3.86
CA ARG A 227 -1.43 -19.85 -4.50
C ARG A 227 -2.59 -20.48 -3.74
N TRP A 228 -2.32 -21.32 -2.75
CA TRP A 228 -3.35 -21.98 -1.97
C TRP A 228 -3.24 -21.79 -0.45
N LYS A 229 -2.32 -20.92 0.00
CA LYS A 229 -2.15 -20.57 1.42
C LYS A 229 -3.13 -19.48 1.89
N TYR A 230 -3.66 -18.71 0.94
CA TYR A 230 -4.61 -17.61 1.14
C TYR A 230 -5.93 -17.90 0.43
#